data_AF-A0A7C4XC03-F1
#
_entry.id   AF-A0A7C4XC03-F1
#
_cell.length_a   1.000
_cell.length_b   1.000
_cell.length_c   1.000
_cell.angle_alpha   90.00
_cell.angle_beta   90.00
_cell.angle_gamma   90.00
#
_symmetry.space_group_name_H-M   'P 1'
#
loop_
_entity.id
_entity.type
_entity.pdbx_description
1 polymer ?
#
loop_
_entity_poly.entity_id
_entity_poly.type
_entity_poly.pdbx_seq_one_letter_code
_entity_poly.pdbx_strand_id
1 'polypeptide(L)'
;MREAGDWYDRYQLLINLMLGANITLNKEPESCPFLGTRGCTLLYRNEFCINFFCEDIKKALGFAKIRELRSVAGREIFEGINIEGYIRQKLNELAQEKQAI
;
A
#
# COMPACT_ATOMS: atom_id res chain seq x y z
N MET A 1 3.10 -19.90 -0.69
CA MET A 1 3.50 -18.48 -0.69
C MET A 1 2.19 -17.70 -0.80
N ARG A 2 1.85 -16.82 0.15
CA ARG A 2 0.62 -16.00 0.03
C ARG A 2 0.78 -15.09 -1.18
N GLU A 3 -0.28 -14.87 -1.95
CA GLU A 3 -0.25 -13.92 -3.06
C GLU A 3 -0.04 -12.51 -2.48
N ALA A 4 0.72 -11.64 -3.15
CA ALA A 4 1.02 -10.31 -2.60
C ALA A 4 -0.25 -9.45 -2.39
N GLY A 5 -1.38 -9.84 -3.00
CA GLY A 5 -2.70 -9.27 -2.74
C GLY A 5 -3.22 -9.54 -1.32
N ASP A 6 -2.84 -10.66 -0.69
CA ASP A 6 -3.29 -11.04 0.65
C ASP A 6 -2.72 -10.15 1.76
N TRP A 7 -1.76 -9.29 1.44
CA TRP A 7 -1.20 -8.32 2.37
C TRP A 7 -2.04 -7.06 2.53
N TYR A 8 -3.09 -6.91 1.70
CA TYR A 8 -3.98 -5.76 1.74
C TYR A 8 -5.23 -6.11 2.55
N ASP A 9 -5.40 -5.42 3.68
CA ASP A 9 -6.62 -5.51 4.47
C ASP A 9 -7.69 -4.51 4.00
N ARG A 10 -8.88 -4.62 4.57
CA ARG A 10 -10.03 -3.75 4.25
C ARG A 10 -9.75 -2.26 4.49
N TYR A 11 -8.89 -1.90 5.44
CA TYR A 11 -8.58 -0.50 5.75
C TYR A 11 -7.66 0.09 4.69
N GLN A 12 -6.69 -0.69 4.22
CA GLN A 12 -5.77 -0.27 3.15
C GLN A 12 -6.50 -0.08 1.82
N LEU A 13 -7.45 -0.97 1.51
CA LEU A 13 -8.31 -0.80 0.34
C LEU A 13 -9.26 0.41 0.50
N LEU A 14 -9.82 0.65 1.69
CA LEU A 14 -10.62 1.84 1.96
C LEU A 14 -9.81 3.13 1.76
N ILE A 15 -8.58 3.18 2.29
CA ILE A 15 -7.69 4.34 2.12
C ILE A 15 -7.43 4.61 0.63
N ASN A 16 -7.18 3.56 -0.15
CA ASN A 16 -7.03 3.70 -1.61
C ASN A 16 -8.26 4.33 -2.27
N LEU A 17 -9.47 3.88 -1.91
CA LEU A 17 -10.71 4.46 -2.42
C LEU A 17 -10.86 5.94 -2.00
N MET A 18 -10.51 6.29 -0.76
CA MET A 18 -10.54 7.67 -0.27
C MET A 18 -9.53 8.58 -1.00
N LEU A 19 -8.40 8.04 -1.41
CA LEU A 19 -7.40 8.73 -2.24
C LEU A 19 -7.79 8.79 -3.72
N GLY A 20 -8.98 8.29 -4.09
CA GLY A 20 -9.48 8.32 -5.47
C GLY A 20 -8.92 7.23 -6.37
N ALA A 21 -8.32 6.17 -5.81
CA ALA A 21 -7.84 5.05 -6.61
C ALA A 21 -9.01 4.28 -7.23
N ASN A 22 -8.91 4.00 -8.54
CA ASN A 22 -9.80 3.06 -9.20
C ASN A 22 -9.26 1.63 -9.03
N ILE A 23 -9.72 0.92 -8.00
CA ILE A 23 -9.27 -0.44 -7.70
C ILE A 23 -9.76 -1.40 -8.78
N THR A 24 -8.85 -1.76 -9.70
CA THR A 24 -9.10 -2.76 -10.74
C THR A 24 -8.30 -4.00 -10.42
N LEU A 25 -8.97 -5.15 -10.37
CA LEU A 25 -8.31 -6.43 -10.18
C LEU A 25 -7.88 -6.98 -11.54
N ASN A 26 -6.60 -7.33 -11.65
CA ASN A 26 -6.10 -8.19 -12.71
C ASN A 26 -6.71 -9.59 -12.53
N LYS A 27 -7.36 -10.09 -13.58
CA LYS A 27 -8.08 -11.38 -13.57
C LYS A 27 -7.16 -12.59 -13.70
N GLU A 28 -5.94 -12.40 -14.20
CA GLU A 28 -4.93 -13.44 -14.36
C GLU A 28 -3.59 -12.97 -13.76
N PRO A 29 -3.54 -12.72 -12.44
CA PRO A 29 -2.32 -12.22 -11.82
C PRO A 29 -1.33 -13.36 -11.62
N GLU A 30 -0.10 -13.20 -12.13
CA GLU A 30 0.99 -14.13 -11.79
C GLU A 30 1.48 -13.96 -10.33
N SER A 31 1.20 -12.82 -9.69
CA SER A 31 1.74 -12.51 -8.34
C SER A 31 0.86 -11.59 -7.47
N CYS A 32 0.26 -10.55 -8.04
CA CYS A 32 -0.56 -9.58 -7.32
C CYS A 32 -1.76 -9.15 -8.17
N PRO A 33 -3.00 -9.23 -7.66
CA PRO A 33 -4.20 -8.79 -8.39
C PRO A 33 -4.23 -7.27 -8.62
N PHE A 34 -3.45 -6.48 -7.88
CA PHE A 34 -3.37 -5.02 -8.06
C PHE A 34 -2.27 -4.57 -9.03
N LEU A 35 -1.57 -5.51 -9.68
CA LEU A 35 -0.53 -5.21 -10.65
C LEU A 35 -1.16 -5.04 -12.04
N GLY A 36 -1.13 -3.81 -12.55
CA GLY A 36 -1.50 -3.47 -13.92
C GLY A 36 -0.31 -3.39 -14.86
N THR A 37 -0.57 -3.11 -16.15
CA THR A 37 0.44 -3.04 -17.21
C THR A 37 1.46 -1.92 -17.04
N ARG A 38 1.15 -0.92 -16.20
CA ARG A 38 2.03 0.23 -15.90
C ARG A 38 2.48 0.26 -14.43
N GLY A 39 2.33 -0.86 -13.71
CA GLY A 39 2.63 -0.98 -12.29
C GLY A 39 1.38 -1.10 -11.42
N CYS A 40 1.56 -0.94 -10.11
CA CYS A 40 0.49 -1.08 -9.13
C CYS A 40 -0.62 -0.04 -9.38
N THR A 41 -1.87 -0.47 -9.31
CA THR A 41 -3.05 0.42 -9.45
C THR A 41 -3.44 1.10 -8.14
N LEU A 42 -2.80 0.74 -7.02
CA LEU A 42 -3.04 1.33 -5.71
C LEU A 42 -2.12 2.53 -5.47
N LEU A 43 -2.67 3.57 -4.84
CA LEU A 43 -1.94 4.75 -4.37
C LEU A 43 -1.33 4.48 -2.99
N TYR A 44 -2.12 3.88 -2.09
CA TYR A 44 -1.64 3.38 -0.80
C TYR A 44 -1.14 1.95 -0.98
N ARG A 45 0.17 1.77 -0.95
CA ARG A 45 0.84 0.49 -1.20
C ARG A 45 1.32 -0.11 0.12
N ASN A 46 1.24 -1.43 0.23
CA ASN A 46 1.77 -2.16 1.38
C ASN A 46 3.28 -1.90 1.55
N GLU A 47 3.77 -1.87 2.79
CA GLU A 47 5.18 -1.61 3.13
C GLU A 47 6.15 -2.53 2.38
N PHE A 48 5.76 -3.79 2.13
CA PHE A 48 6.57 -4.71 1.37
C PHE A 48 6.71 -4.26 -0.09
N CYS A 49 5.61 -3.83 -0.72
CA CYS A 49 5.61 -3.38 -2.11
C CYS A 49 6.50 -2.14 -2.33
N ILE A 50 6.63 -1.27 -1.33
CA ILE A 50 7.39 -0.01 -1.44
C ILE A 50 8.84 -0.13 -1.00
N ASN A 51 9.17 -1.13 -0.19
CA ASN A 51 10.53 -1.33 0.32
C ASN A 51 11.25 -2.53 -0.31
N PHE A 52 10.60 -3.26 -1.22
CA PHE A 52 11.23 -4.34 -1.97
C PHE A 52 11.92 -3.82 -3.23
N PHE A 53 13.25 -3.95 -3.25
CA PHE A 53 14.07 -3.71 -4.44
C PHE A 53 14.79 -5.01 -4.79
N CYS A 54 14.56 -5.54 -6.00
CA CYS A 54 15.30 -6.71 -6.46
C CYS A 54 16.78 -6.38 -6.71
N GLU A 55 17.63 -7.40 -6.77
CA GLU A 55 19.07 -7.20 -6.99
C GLU A 55 19.38 -6.51 -8.33
N ASP A 56 18.58 -6.73 -9.36
CA ASP A 56 18.77 -6.11 -10.66
C ASP A 56 18.51 -4.59 -10.60
N ILE A 57 17.45 -4.18 -9.89
CA ILE A 57 17.17 -2.76 -9.62
C ILE A 57 18.31 -2.14 -8.79
N LYS A 58 18.79 -2.84 -7.76
CA LYS A 58 19.91 -2.35 -6.92
C LYS A 58 21.18 -2.14 -7.73
N LYS A 59 21.52 -3.09 -8.60
CA LYS A 59 22.69 -3.00 -9.49
C LYS A 59 22.55 -1.87 -10.51
N ALA A 60 21.37 -1.73 -11.13
CA ALA A 60 21.11 -0.71 -12.14
C ALA A 60 21.14 0.73 -11.58
N LEU A 61 20.64 0.92 -10.36
CA LEU A 61 20.56 2.25 -9.73
C LEU A 61 21.82 2.61 -8.93
N GLY A 62 22.54 1.62 -8.41
CA GLY A 62 23.68 1.82 -7.54
C GLY A 62 23.29 2.30 -6.13
N PHE A 63 24.29 2.31 -5.24
CA PHE A 63 24.07 2.54 -3.80
C PHE A 63 23.40 3.88 -3.47
N ALA A 64 23.86 4.98 -4.07
CA ALA A 64 23.38 6.31 -3.74
C ALA A 64 21.88 6.49 -4.04
N LYS A 65 21.43 6.06 -5.23
CA LYS A 65 20.02 6.14 -5.62
C LYS A 65 19.14 5.17 -4.83
N ILE A 66 19.62 3.97 -4.51
CA ILE A 66 18.89 3.04 -3.63
C ILE A 66 18.72 3.62 -2.23
N ARG A 67 19.74 4.30 -1.70
CA ARG A 67 19.63 4.99 -0.40
C ARG A 67 18.59 6.10 -0.44
N GLU A 68 18.54 6.88 -1.51
CA GLU A 68 17.51 7.91 -1.71
C GLU A 68 16.11 7.30 -1.80
N LEU A 69 15.92 6.27 -2.62
CA LEU A 69 14.65 5.55 -2.75
C LEU A 69 14.18 4.97 -1.42
N ARG A 70 15.07 4.38 -0.62
CA ARG A 70 14.74 3.90 0.72
C ARG A 70 14.31 5.02 1.66
N SER A 71 14.91 6.21 1.56
CA SER A 71 14.49 7.36 2.34
C SER A 71 13.08 7.82 1.96
N VAL A 72 12.76 7.84 0.67
CA VAL A 72 11.41 8.15 0.17
C VAL A 72 10.41 7.07 0.64
N ALA A 73 10.74 5.79 0.46
CA ALA A 73 9.91 4.67 0.90
C ALA A 73 9.65 4.71 2.41
N GLY A 74 10.66 5.03 3.22
CA GLY A 74 10.50 5.20 4.66
C GLY A 74 9.51 6.29 5.04
N ARG A 75 9.50 7.42 4.31
CA ARG A 75 8.48 8.48 4.50
C ARG A 75 7.09 8.00 4.10
N GLU A 76 6.97 7.32 2.96
CA GLU A 76 5.70 6.77 2.49
C GLU A 76 5.12 5.76 3.49
N ILE A 77 5.93 4.85 4.04
CA ILE A 77 5.53 3.92 5.11
C ILE A 77 5.06 4.69 6.35
N PHE A 78 5.83 5.68 6.80
CA PHE A 78 5.51 6.44 7.99
C PHE A 78 4.17 7.19 7.88
N GLU A 79 3.96 7.92 6.78
CA GLU A 79 2.67 8.56 6.53
C GLU A 79 1.55 7.54 6.36
N GLY A 80 1.86 6.38 5.78
CA GLY A 80 0.91 5.31 5.64
C GLY A 80 0.39 4.76 6.97
N ILE A 81 1.27 4.65 7.97
CA ILE A 81 0.92 4.25 9.34
C ILE A 81 0.04 5.33 10.01
N ASN A 82 0.38 6.62 9.82
CA ASN A 82 -0.39 7.72 10.39
C ASN A 82 -1.83 7.74 9.87
N ILE A 83 -2.00 7.58 8.54
CA ILE A 83 -3.33 7.53 7.91
C ILE A 83 -4.10 6.30 8.39
N GLU A 84 -3.48 5.13 8.41
CA GLU A 84 -4.13 3.91 8.91
C GLU A 84 -4.61 4.06 10.36
N GLY A 85 -3.76 4.60 11.24
CA GLY A 85 -4.10 4.86 12.64
C GLY A 85 -5.29 5.81 12.77
N TYR A 86 -5.27 6.93 12.04
CA TYR A 86 -6.35 7.90 12.04
C TYR A 86 -7.68 7.32 11.55
N ILE A 87 -7.67 6.60 10.41
CA ILE A 87 -8.87 5.98 9.85
C ILE A 87 -9.44 4.91 10.79
N ARG A 88 -8.60 4.05 11.37
CA ARG A 88 -9.04 3.04 12.33
C ARG A 88 -9.67 3.67 13.56
N GLN A 89 -9.06 4.73 14.10
CA GLN A 89 -9.62 5.47 15.23
C GLN A 89 -11.00 6.05 14.88
N LYS A 90 -11.11 6.77 13.76
CA LYS A 90 -12.35 7.41 13.33
C LYS A 90 -13.48 6.40 13.09
N LEU A 91 -13.16 5.26 12.48
CA LEU A 91 -14.15 4.20 12.27
C LEU A 91 -14.64 3.59 13.59
N ASN A 92 -13.78 3.46 14.59
CA ASN A 92 -14.18 2.98 15.91
C ASN A 92 -15.09 3.99 16.63
N GLU A 93 -14.75 5.28 16.59
CA GLU A 93 -15.59 6.36 17.16
C GLU A 93 -17.00 6.34 16.53
N LEU A 94 -17.08 6.32 15.20
CA LEU A 94 -18.36 6.25 14.47
C LEU A 94 -19.15 4.97 14.77
N ALA A 95 -18.47 3.83 14.93
CA ALA A 95 -19.14 2.57 15.27
C ALA A 95 -19.75 2.60 16.68
N GLN A 96 -19.12 3.28 17.63
CA GLN A 96 -19.62 3.45 19.00
C GLN A 96 -20.83 4.39 19.05
N GLU A 97 -20.77 5.52 18.34
CA GLU A 97 -21.90 6.45 18.22
C GLU A 97 -23.15 5.77 17.65
N LYS A 98 -22.97 4.90 16.66
CA LYS A 98 -24.06 4.15 16.02
C LYS A 98 -24.65 3.03 16.87
N GLN A 99 -23.95 2.59 17.93
CA GLN A 99 -24.44 1.61 18.90
C GLN A 99 -25.14 2.27 20.10
N ALA A 100 -25.03 3.59 20.23
CA ALA A 100 -25.66 4.39 21.29
C ALA A 100 -27.02 4.98 20.90
N ILE A 101 -27.51 4.71 19.68
CA ILE A 101 -28.80 5.12 19.11
C ILE A 101 -29.62 3.86 18.84
#